data_AF-A0A0Q4KL56-F1
#
_entry.id   AF-A0A0Q4KL56-F1
#
_cell.length_a   1.000
_cell.length_b   1.000
_cell.length_c   1.000
_cell.angle_alpha   90.00
_cell.angle_beta   90.00
_cell.angle_gamma   90.00
#
_symmetry.space_group_name_H-M   'P 1'
#
loop_
_entity.id
_entity.type
_entity.pdbx_description
1 polymer ?
#
loop_
_entity_poly.entity_id
_entity_poly.type
_entity_poly.pdbx_seq_one_letter_code
_entity_poly.pdbx_strand_id
1 'polypeptide(L)'
;MSDEYARGRRDGLRLALSILEAEETKWEALLGESASWRTNATRAIRHKAYQVARKRVQTVLNRLLPTSQSELPIEVATMIDRAGF
;
A
#
# COMPACT_ATOMS: atom_id res chain seq x y z
N MET A 1 15.80 4.93 17.13
CA MET A 1 14.96 5.85 16.31
C MET A 1 13.72 6.19 17.13
N SER A 2 13.33 7.46 17.21
CA SER A 2 12.10 7.86 17.93
C SER A 2 10.87 7.15 17.34
N ASP A 3 9.95 6.70 18.20
CA ASP A 3 8.69 6.07 17.79
C ASP A 3 7.84 6.99 16.89
N GLU A 4 7.89 8.30 17.12
CA GLU A 4 7.24 9.31 16.28
C GLU A 4 7.75 9.29 14.84
N TYR A 5 9.06 9.15 14.66
CA TYR A 5 9.67 9.05 13.33
C TYR A 5 9.29 7.74 12.63
N ALA A 6 9.17 6.63 13.37
CA ALA A 6 8.68 5.37 12.83
C ALA A 6 7.20 5.44 12.44
N ARG A 7 6.36 6.17 13.19
CA ARG A 7 4.97 6.45 12.84
C ARG A 7 4.86 7.31 11.58
N GLY A 8 5.55 8.45 11.54
CA GLY A 8 5.55 9.34 10.37
C GLY A 8 6.02 8.65 9.08
N ARG A 9 7.01 7.74 9.18
CA ARG A 9 7.43 6.93 8.03
C ARG A 9 6.35 5.97 7.54
N ARG A 10 5.61 5.31 8.45
CA ARG A 10 4.50 4.41 8.10
C ARG A 10 3.36 5.18 7.44
N ASP A 11 3.01 6.33 7.98
CA ASP A 11 1.91 7.15 7.46
C ASP A 11 2.25 7.76 6.10
N GLY A 12 3.51 8.18 5.89
CA GLY A 12 3.98 8.61 4.57
C GLY A 12 3.89 7.50 3.51
N LEU A 13 4.16 6.25 3.88
CA LEU A 13 4.00 5.10 2.98
C LEU A 13 2.54 4.76 2.69
N ARG A 14 1.65 4.91 3.68
CA ARG A 14 0.20 4.75 3.47
C ARG A 14 -0.35 5.82 2.53
N LEU A 15 0.10 7.06 2.66
CA LEU A 15 -0.24 8.14 1.73
C LEU A 15 0.30 7.86 0.31
N ALA A 16 1.53 7.36 0.20
CA ALA A 16 2.08 6.99 -1.10
C ALA A 16 1.27 5.87 -1.78
N LEU A 17 0.77 4.89 -1.02
CA LEU A 17 -0.11 3.84 -1.54
C LEU A 17 -1.44 4.39 -2.07
N SER A 18 -2.11 5.28 -1.32
CA SER A 18 -3.40 5.83 -1.76
C SER A 18 -3.28 6.65 -3.04
N ILE A 19 -2.18 7.40 -3.20
CA ILE A 19 -1.88 8.14 -4.44
C ILE A 19 -1.67 7.17 -5.62
N LEU A 20 -0.91 6.10 -5.40
CA LEU A 20 -0.65 5.10 -6.45
C LEU A 20 -1.91 4.34 -6.86
N GLU A 21 -2.80 4.05 -5.92
CA GLU A 21 -4.10 3.44 -6.20
C GLU A 21 -5.00 4.36 -7.03
N ALA A 22 -5.06 5.65 -6.70
CA ALA A 22 -5.84 6.62 -7.47
C ALA A 22 -5.34 6.73 -8.92
N GLU A 23 -4.02 6.74 -9.13
CA GLU A 23 -3.45 6.73 -10.48
C GLU A 23 -3.71 5.40 -11.20
N GLU A 24 -3.60 4.26 -10.51
CA GLU A 24 -3.91 2.94 -11.10
C GLU A 24 -5.36 2.91 -11.63
N THR A 25 -6.34 3.32 -10.81
CA THR A 25 -7.76 3.39 -11.19
C THR A 25 -8.00 4.32 -12.39
N LYS A 26 -7.33 5.48 -12.43
CA LYS A 26 -7.43 6.41 -13.56
C LYS A 26 -6.95 5.78 -14.86
N TRP A 27 -5.85 5.03 -14.82
CA TRP A 27 -5.31 4.38 -16.03
C TRP A 27 -6.11 3.14 -16.42
N GLU A 28 -6.61 2.38 -15.44
CA GLU A 28 -7.49 1.24 -15.65
C GLU A 28 -8.74 1.64 -16.45
N ALA A 29 -9.38 2.75 -16.08
CA ALA A 29 -10.56 3.29 -16.77
C ALA A 29 -10.29 3.71 -18.23
N LEU A 30 -9.03 3.85 -18.65
CA LEU A 30 -8.65 4.24 -20.02
C LEU A 30 -8.20 3.06 -20.88
N LEU A 31 -8.11 1.84 -20.34
CA LEU A 31 -7.66 0.67 -21.07
C LEU A 31 -8.72 0.24 -22.09
N GLY A 32 -8.32 0.13 -23.36
CA GLY A 32 -9.22 -0.32 -24.44
C GLY A 32 -10.10 0.78 -25.05
N GLU A 33 -10.19 1.95 -24.41
CA GLU A 33 -11.05 3.06 -24.84
C GLU A 33 -10.61 3.74 -26.16
N SER A 34 -9.38 3.54 -26.63
CA SER A 34 -8.91 4.15 -27.88
C SER A 34 -9.08 3.20 -29.08
N ALA A 35 -9.49 3.73 -30.23
CA ALA A 35 -9.45 3.01 -31.51
C ALA A 35 -8.01 2.67 -31.96
N SER A 36 -7.00 3.38 -31.44
CA SER A 36 -5.60 3.14 -31.75
C SER A 36 -5.00 2.09 -30.81
N TRP A 37 -4.58 0.96 -31.38
CA TRP A 37 -3.91 -0.12 -30.63
C TRP A 37 -2.63 0.37 -29.94
N ARG A 38 -1.86 1.27 -30.56
CA ARG A 38 -0.63 1.84 -29.97
C ARG A 38 -0.91 2.66 -28.72
N THR A 39 -2.02 3.40 -28.74
CA THR A 39 -2.47 4.20 -27.58
C THR A 39 -2.84 3.27 -26.43
N ASN A 40 -3.62 2.22 -26.70
CA ASN A 40 -3.98 1.22 -25.69
C ASN A 40 -2.75 0.48 -25.14
N ALA A 41 -1.78 0.13 -25.99
CA ALA A 41 -0.53 -0.49 -25.55
C ALA A 41 0.26 0.42 -24.59
N THR A 42 0.35 1.71 -24.90
CA THR A 42 1.03 2.68 -24.03
C THR A 42 0.29 2.87 -22.69
N ARG A 43 -1.05 2.90 -22.71
CA ARG A 43 -1.88 2.96 -21.50
C ARG A 43 -1.69 1.72 -20.63
N ALA A 44 -1.63 0.52 -21.23
CA ALA A 44 -1.36 -0.72 -20.53
C ALA A 44 0.02 -0.74 -19.85
N ILE A 45 1.06 -0.23 -20.54
CA ILE A 45 2.41 -0.09 -19.97
C ILE A 45 2.39 0.85 -18.75
N ARG A 46 1.72 2.00 -18.85
CA ARG A 46 1.60 2.96 -17.73
C ARG A 46 0.84 2.35 -16.54
N HIS A 47 -0.32 1.75 -16.79
CA HIS A 47 -1.08 1.03 -15.77
C HIS A 47 -0.21 -0.02 -15.06
N LYS A 48 0.58 -0.79 -15.82
CA LYS A 48 1.49 -1.78 -15.24
C LYS A 48 2.61 -1.15 -14.41
N ALA A 49 3.13 0.01 -14.81
CA ALA A 49 4.14 0.73 -14.05
C ALA A 49 3.60 1.16 -12.66
N TYR A 50 2.35 1.65 -12.58
CA TYR A 50 1.70 1.97 -11.30
C TYR A 50 1.49 0.73 -10.43
N GLN A 51 1.06 -0.39 -11.01
CA GLN A 51 0.96 -1.67 -10.27
C GLN A 51 2.30 -2.09 -9.65
N VAL A 52 3.40 -1.97 -10.41
CA VAL A 52 4.74 -2.31 -9.92
C VAL A 52 5.17 -1.35 -8.81
N ALA A 53 4.95 -0.04 -8.99
CA ALA A 53 5.26 0.96 -7.96
C ALA A 53 4.48 0.69 -6.67
N ARG A 54 3.16 0.46 -6.76
CA ARG A 54 2.30 0.14 -5.62
C ARG A 54 2.79 -1.10 -4.88
N LYS A 55 3.10 -2.18 -5.61
CA LYS A 55 3.63 -3.42 -5.01
C LYS A 55 4.95 -3.20 -4.29
N ARG A 56 5.84 -2.35 -4.82
CA ARG A 56 7.12 -2.01 -4.17
C ARG A 56 6.91 -1.22 -2.88
N VAL A 57 6.05 -0.20 -2.91
CA VAL A 57 5.70 0.58 -1.71
C VAL A 57 5.05 -0.31 -0.66
N GLN A 58 4.11 -1.18 -1.06
CA GLN A 58 3.47 -2.15 -0.17
C GLN A 58 4.50 -3.09 0.45
N THR A 59 5.48 -3.55 -0.33
CA THR A 59 6.56 -4.41 0.17
C THR A 59 7.40 -3.69 1.23
N VAL A 60 7.73 -2.41 1.01
CA VAL A 60 8.46 -1.60 1.99
C VAL A 60 7.63 -1.38 3.25
N LEU A 61 6.34 -1.06 3.09
CA LEU A 61 5.42 -0.91 4.22
C LEU A 61 5.33 -2.21 5.04
N ASN A 62 5.15 -3.36 4.37
CA ASN A 62 5.09 -4.66 5.03
C ASN A 62 6.37 -5.04 5.79
N ARG A 63 7.53 -4.52 5.40
CA ARG A 63 8.79 -4.71 6.13
C ARG A 63 8.92 -3.79 7.34
N LEU A 64 8.22 -2.65 7.34
CA LEU A 64 8.22 -1.67 8.43
C LEU A 64 7.09 -1.90 9.42
N LEU A 65 6.02 -2.56 8.97
CA LEU A 65 5.08 -3.21 9.86
C LEU A 65 5.83 -4.40 10.49
N PRO A 66 5.93 -4.47 11.83
CA PRO A 66 6.54 -5.61 12.48
C PRO A 66 5.85 -6.89 11.97
N THR A 67 6.63 -7.88 11.52
CA THR A 67 6.15 -9.26 11.34
C THR A 67 5.95 -9.91 12.71
N SER A 68 5.25 -9.25 13.63
CA SER A 68 4.91 -9.78 14.94
C SER A 68 3.60 -10.56 14.81
N GLN A 69 3.63 -11.63 14.01
CA GLN A 69 2.68 -12.72 14.17
C GLN A 69 2.99 -13.58 15.42
N SER A 70 3.76 -13.06 16.39
CA SER A 70 4.09 -13.80 17.62
C SER A 70 3.85 -13.05 18.92
N GLU A 71 3.53 -11.76 18.89
CA GLU A 71 3.11 -11.06 20.10
C GLU A 71 1.99 -10.10 19.74
N LEU A 72 0.78 -10.42 20.21
CA LEU A 72 -0.31 -9.44 20.29
C LEU A 72 0.27 -8.14 20.86
N PRO A 73 -0.04 -6.97 20.28
CA PRO A 73 0.35 -5.70 20.88
C PRO A 73 -0.02 -5.73 22.36
N ILE A 74 0.88 -5.34 23.26
CA ILE A 74 0.66 -5.43 24.72
C ILE A 74 -0.67 -4.75 25.11
N GLU A 75 -1.06 -3.70 24.40
CA GLU A 75 -2.38 -3.06 24.57
C GLU A 75 -3.55 -3.99 24.23
N VAL A 76 -3.45 -4.82 23.20
CA VAL A 76 -4.47 -5.82 22.85
C VAL A 76 -4.42 -7.00 23.82
N ALA A 77 -3.23 -7.47 24.20
CA ALA A 77 -3.09 -8.54 25.19
C ALA A 77 -3.67 -8.13 26.55
N THR A 78 -3.41 -6.91 27.00
CA THR A 78 -3.97 -6.37 28.26
C THR A 78 -5.47 -6.11 28.19
N MET A 79 -6.01 -5.78 27.01
CA MET A 79 -7.46 -5.70 26.81
C MET A 79 -8.13 -7.08 26.82
N ILE A 80 -7.48 -8.11 26.29
CA ILE A 80 -7.97 -9.50 26.34
C ILE A 80 -7.93 -10.04 27.77
N ASP A 81 -6.84 -9.80 28.48
CA ASP A 81 -6.65 -10.21 29.88
C ASP A 81 -7.66 -9.52 30.82
N ARG A 82 -8.00 -8.24 30.56
CA ARG A 82 -9.11 -7.54 31.22
C ARG A 82 -10.49 -8.03 30.81
N ALA A 83 -10.65 -8.57 29.61
CA ALA A 83 -11.91 -9.12 29.12
C ALA A 83 -12.17 -10.56 29.61
N GLY A 84 -11.20 -11.20 30.26
CA GLY A 84 -11.37 -12.49 30.93
C GLY A 84 -11.40 -13.70 30.00
N PHE A 85 -10.65 -13.66 28.89
CA PHE A 85 -10.41 -14.83 28.04
C PHE A 85 -9.06 -15.49 28.33
#